data_AF-V7DFX4-F1
#
_entry.id   AF-V7DFX4-F1
#
_cell.length_a   1.000
_cell.length_b   1.000
_cell.length_c   1.000
_cell.angle_alpha   90.00
_cell.angle_beta   90.00
_cell.angle_gamma   90.00
#
_symmetry.space_group_name_H-M   'P 1'
#
loop_
_entity.id
_entity.type
_entity.pdbx_description
1 polymer ?
#
loop_
_entity_poly.entity_id
_entity_poly.type
_entity_poly.pdbx_seq_one_letter_code
_entity_poly.pdbx_strand_id
1 'polypeptide(L)'
;MLSLAGHLLLEAAVEVATDLGLSERIIGLTVVAICTSLPELAAALIAALRGEREIAVGTVIGSNLFNLLAVLGLTALVTPEPLSISPNALAFDLPVMLGVAALSLPVFYSGYRITRAEGLVFLCLYLAYGLHVAAFTMGMPLAGRLERLMLFYVLPVLAMVLLYTTARAWRRQH
;
A
#
# COMPACT_ATOMS: atom_id res chain seq x y z
N MET A 1 -0.47 -5.05 23.01
CA MET A 1 -1.90 -5.37 22.78
C MET A 1 -2.20 -5.46 21.28
N LEU A 2 -1.87 -4.46 20.47
CA LEU A 2 -2.13 -4.49 19.01
C LEU A 2 -1.30 -5.55 18.25
N SER A 3 -0.01 -5.72 18.60
CA SER A 3 0.85 -6.76 17.99
C SER A 3 0.36 -8.18 18.29
N LEU A 4 -0.04 -8.43 19.54
CA LEU A 4 -0.59 -9.70 19.98
C LEU A 4 -1.92 -10.00 19.27
N ALA A 5 -2.80 -9.01 19.12
CA ALA A 5 -4.03 -9.15 18.35
C ALA A 5 -3.74 -9.46 16.87
N GLY A 6 -2.73 -8.82 16.28
CA GLY A 6 -2.29 -9.11 14.91
C GLY A 6 -1.77 -10.53 14.73
N HIS A 7 -0.97 -11.04 15.67
CA HIS A 7 -0.47 -12.43 15.65
C HIS A 7 -1.60 -13.45 15.77
N LEU A 8 -2.50 -13.30 16.74
CA LEU A 8 -3.62 -14.22 16.92
C LEU A 8 -4.56 -14.24 15.71
N LEU A 9 -4.79 -13.07 15.10
CA LEU A 9 -5.64 -12.94 13.93
C LEU A 9 -4.97 -13.53 12.68
N LEU A 10 -3.65 -13.38 12.55
CA LEU A 10 -2.87 -14.01 11.48
C LEU A 10 -2.91 -15.54 11.57
N GLU A 11 -2.64 -16.11 12.75
CA GLU A 11 -2.66 -17.56 12.99
C GLU A 11 -4.04 -18.15 12.66
N ALA A 12 -5.11 -17.57 13.22
CA ALA A 12 -6.48 -18.03 12.96
C ALA A 12 -6.88 -17.90 11.49
N ALA A 13 -6.47 -16.83 10.80
CA ALA A 13 -6.81 -16.63 9.40
C ALA A 13 -6.05 -17.60 8.46
N VAL A 14 -4.79 -17.92 8.78
CA VAL A 14 -4.00 -18.92 8.05
C VAL A 14 -4.61 -20.32 8.24
N GLU A 15 -5.02 -20.66 9.46
CA GLU A 15 -5.66 -21.95 9.78
C GLU A 15 -6.96 -22.13 8.98
N VAL A 16 -7.86 -21.14 9.00
CA VAL A 16 -9.10 -21.14 8.21
C VAL A 16 -8.84 -21.22 6.71
N ALA A 17 -7.85 -20.49 6.20
CA ALA A 17 -7.53 -20.49 4.77
C ALA A 17 -6.97 -21.85 4.32
N THR A 18 -6.21 -22.51 5.19
CA THR A 18 -5.68 -23.86 4.96
C THR A 18 -6.79 -24.90 4.97
N ASP A 19 -7.73 -24.81 5.91
CA ASP A 19 -8.92 -25.67 5.99
C ASP A 19 -9.85 -25.52 4.77
N LEU A 20 -9.89 -24.33 4.17
CA LEU A 20 -10.60 -24.07 2.91
C LEU A 20 -9.87 -24.58 1.66
N GLY A 21 -8.69 -25.20 1.81
CA GLY A 21 -7.91 -25.78 0.72
C GLY A 21 -7.19 -24.73 -0.15
N LEU A 22 -6.98 -23.51 0.35
CA LEU A 22 -6.24 -22.49 -0.38
C LEU A 22 -4.75 -22.82 -0.38
N SER A 23 -4.09 -22.62 -1.53
CA SER A 23 -2.65 -22.84 -1.64
C SER A 23 -1.85 -21.82 -0.82
N GLU A 24 -0.70 -22.23 -0.27
CA GLU A 24 0.20 -21.35 0.51
C GLU A 24 0.55 -20.04 -0.22
N ARG A 25 0.67 -20.08 -1.55
CA ARG A 25 0.89 -18.90 -2.38
C ARG A 25 -0.25 -17.88 -2.27
N ILE A 26 -1.50 -18.35 -2.30
CA ILE A 26 -2.68 -17.48 -2.16
C ILE A 26 -2.76 -16.94 -0.74
N ILE A 27 -2.52 -17.78 0.27
CA ILE A 27 -2.52 -17.39 1.69
C ILE A 27 -1.49 -16.29 1.95
N GLY A 28 -0.25 -16.46 1.48
CA GLY A 28 0.82 -15.48 1.63
C GLY A 28 0.54 -14.14 0.94
N LEU A 29 -0.01 -14.18 -0.28
CA LEU A 29 -0.28 -12.96 -1.06
C LEU A 29 -1.52 -12.19 -0.62
N THR A 30 -2.45 -12.82 0.11
CA THR A 30 -3.74 -12.20 0.46
C THR A 30 -3.94 -12.13 1.97
N VAL A 31 -4.08 -13.27 2.63
CA VAL A 31 -4.38 -13.36 4.07
C VAL A 31 -3.26 -12.74 4.90
N VAL A 32 -2.02 -13.17 4.67
CA VAL A 32 -0.86 -12.67 5.45
C VAL A 32 -0.64 -11.18 5.18
N ALA A 33 -0.73 -10.75 3.92
CA ALA A 33 -0.56 -9.35 3.53
C ALA A 33 -1.61 -8.43 4.17
N ILE A 34 -2.88 -8.86 4.24
CA ILE A 34 -3.95 -8.09 4.86
C ILE A 34 -3.83 -8.11 6.39
N CYS A 35 -3.58 -9.27 6.99
CA CYS A 35 -3.51 -9.45 8.44
C CYS A 35 -2.35 -8.68 9.09
N THR A 36 -1.24 -8.51 8.38
CA THR A 36 -0.08 -7.75 8.89
C THR A 36 -0.35 -6.24 8.92
N SER A 37 -1.11 -5.69 7.97
CA SER A 37 -1.45 -4.25 7.95
C SER A 37 -2.75 -3.90 8.71
N LEU A 38 -3.56 -4.90 9.08
CA LEU A 38 -4.83 -4.69 9.81
C LEU A 38 -4.68 -3.92 11.14
N PRO A 39 -3.70 -4.23 12.01
CA PRO A 39 -3.46 -3.48 13.24
C PRO A 39 -3.20 -2.00 12.97
N GLU A 40 -2.35 -1.70 11.99
CA GLU A 40 -1.98 -0.33 11.62
C GLU A 40 -3.17 0.43 11.03
N LEU A 41 -3.95 -0.23 10.18
CA LEU A 41 -5.20 0.30 9.64
C LEU A 41 -6.18 0.63 10.76
N ALA A 42 -6.34 -0.26 11.74
CA ALA A 42 -7.22 -0.03 12.89
C ALA A 42 -6.74 1.15 13.74
N ALA A 43 -5.44 1.26 14.00
CA ALA A 43 -4.85 2.39 14.73
C ALA A 43 -5.07 3.72 14.00
N ALA A 44 -4.79 3.77 12.68
CA ALA A 44 -4.99 4.95 11.86
C ALA A 44 -6.47 5.35 11.77
N LEU A 45 -7.38 4.37 11.64
CA LEU A 45 -8.82 4.60 11.58
C LEU A 45 -9.37 5.15 12.91
N ILE A 46 -8.97 4.57 14.05
CA ILE A 46 -9.38 5.03 15.38
C ILE A 46 -8.88 6.46 15.62
N ALA A 47 -7.63 6.78 15.25
CA ALA A 47 -7.10 8.14 15.32
C ALA A 47 -7.90 9.11 14.45
N ALA A 48 -8.23 8.72 13.21
CA ALA A 48 -9.04 9.54 12.30
C ALA A 48 -10.46 9.80 12.84
N LEU A 49 -11.11 8.79 13.43
CA LEU A 49 -12.43 8.90 14.05
C LEU A 49 -12.43 9.81 15.29
N ARG A 50 -11.33 9.87 16.02
CA ARG A 50 -11.13 10.78 17.16
C ARG A 50 -10.80 12.21 16.75
N GLY A 51 -10.65 12.48 15.45
CA GLY A 51 -10.25 13.79 14.94
C GLY A 51 -8.74 14.05 14.96
N GLU A 52 -7.95 13.07 15.42
CA GLU A 52 -6.49 13.12 15.53
C GLU A 52 -5.82 12.81 14.19
N ARG A 53 -6.04 13.69 13.21
CA ARG A 53 -5.62 13.48 11.80
C ARG A 53 -4.11 13.36 11.65
N GLU A 54 -3.35 14.13 12.43
CA GLU A 54 -1.89 14.09 12.43
C GLU A 54 -1.36 12.71 12.88
N ILE A 55 -1.99 12.13 13.91
CA ILE A 55 -1.66 10.79 14.41
C ILE A 55 -2.04 9.72 13.38
N ALA A 56 -3.21 9.85 12.73
CA ALA A 56 -3.64 8.92 11.70
C ALA A 56 -2.67 8.89 10.51
N VAL A 57 -2.29 10.06 9.98
CA VAL A 57 -1.34 10.18 8.87
C VAL A 57 0.07 9.73 9.30
N GLY A 58 0.51 10.12 10.49
CA GLY A 58 1.80 9.71 11.05
C GLY A 58 1.93 8.19 11.23
N THR A 59 0.84 7.51 11.59
CA THR A 59 0.81 6.04 11.72
C THR A 59 1.05 5.36 10.37
N VAL A 60 0.33 5.79 9.32
CA VAL A 60 0.44 5.20 7.97
C VAL A 60 1.81 5.46 7.36
N ILE A 61 2.33 6.67 7.50
CA ILE A 61 3.62 7.04 6.91
C ILE A 61 4.77 6.40 7.69
N GLY A 62 4.69 6.43 9.02
CA GLY A 62 5.70 5.85 9.91
C GLY A 62 5.85 4.35 9.74
N SER A 63 4.75 3.60 9.59
CA SER A 63 4.83 2.15 9.42
C SER A 63 5.44 1.74 8.07
N ASN A 64 5.09 2.43 6.99
CA ASN A 64 5.71 2.21 5.68
C ASN A 64 7.21 2.54 5.70
N LEU A 65 7.62 3.64 6.34
CA LEU A 65 9.02 3.99 6.46
C LEU A 65 9.80 2.98 7.30
N PHE A 66 9.22 2.51 8.40
CA PHE A 66 9.80 1.46 9.23
C PHE A 66 9.94 0.14 8.47
N ASN A 67 8.94 -0.27 7.71
CA ASN A 67 9.00 -1.49 6.90
C ASN A 67 10.08 -1.42 5.81
N LEU A 68 10.24 -0.26 5.16
CA LEU A 68 11.26 -0.08 4.12
C LEU A 68 12.68 0.06 4.68
N LEU A 69 12.86 0.82 5.77
CA LEU A 69 14.20 1.09 6.30
C LEU A 69 14.66 0.04 7.30
N ALA A 70 13.81 -0.30 8.27
CA ALA A 70 14.17 -1.22 9.34
C ALA A 70 13.96 -2.67 8.91
N VAL A 71 12.75 -3.06 8.52
CA VAL A 71 12.47 -4.48 8.21
C VAL A 71 13.25 -4.92 6.98
N LEU A 72 13.02 -4.28 5.83
CA LEU A 72 13.71 -4.64 4.58
C LEU A 72 15.23 -4.42 4.68
N GLY A 73 15.68 -3.32 5.30
CA GLY A 73 17.11 -3.03 5.48
C GLY A 73 17.82 -4.06 6.36
N LEU A 74 17.22 -4.44 7.50
CA LEU A 74 17.78 -5.49 8.37
C LEU A 74 17.72 -6.85 7.70
N THR A 75 16.63 -7.19 7.01
CA THR A 75 16.53 -8.45 6.25
C THR A 75 17.63 -8.53 5.20
N ALA A 76 17.91 -7.45 4.49
CA ALA A 76 18.99 -7.38 3.51
C ALA A 76 20.39 -7.51 4.13
N LEU A 77 20.59 -7.05 5.36
CA LEU A 77 21.87 -7.17 6.07
C LEU A 77 22.10 -8.56 6.68
N VAL A 78 21.04 -9.20 7.17
CA VAL A 78 21.11 -10.50 7.87
C VAL A 78 21.14 -11.67 6.88
N THR A 79 20.48 -11.52 5.72
CA THR A 79 20.38 -12.62 4.75
C THR A 79 21.71 -12.76 3.99
N PRO A 80 22.37 -13.93 4.03
CA PRO A 80 23.65 -14.15 3.36
C PRO A 80 23.52 -14.28 1.84
N GLU A 81 22.33 -14.58 1.33
CA GLU A 81 22.04 -14.66 -0.10
C GLU A 81 21.37 -13.38 -0.63
N PRO A 82 21.57 -13.04 -1.92
CA PRO A 82 20.88 -11.92 -2.55
C PRO A 82 19.36 -12.11 -2.47
N LEU A 83 18.64 -11.07 -2.05
CA LEU A 83 17.18 -11.09 -2.05
C LEU A 83 16.67 -11.28 -3.48
N SER A 84 16.03 -12.41 -3.75
CA SER A 84 15.44 -12.70 -5.05
C SER A 84 14.18 -11.85 -5.23
N ILE A 85 14.24 -10.84 -6.09
CA ILE A 85 13.09 -9.99 -6.41
C ILE A 85 12.51 -10.44 -7.75
N SER A 86 11.19 -10.62 -7.80
CA SER A 86 10.48 -10.94 -9.05
C SER A 86 10.71 -9.84 -10.11
N PRO A 87 10.98 -10.19 -11.38
CA PRO A 87 11.10 -9.19 -12.45
C PRO A 87 9.86 -8.30 -12.59
N ASN A 88 8.66 -8.85 -12.33
CA ASN A 88 7.42 -8.08 -12.34
C ASN A 88 7.38 -7.04 -11.20
N ALA A 89 7.86 -7.43 -10.01
CA ALA A 89 7.93 -6.52 -8.88
C ALA A 89 8.85 -5.33 -9.17
N LEU A 90 9.99 -5.56 -9.84
CA LEU A 90 10.91 -4.49 -10.26
C LEU A 90 10.34 -3.60 -11.36
N ALA A 91 9.65 -4.18 -12.35
CA ALA A 91 9.19 -3.45 -13.52
C ALA A 91 7.87 -2.68 -13.28
N PHE A 92 7.02 -3.16 -12.36
CA PHE A 92 5.67 -2.62 -12.17
C PHE A 92 5.37 -2.22 -10.73
N ASP A 93 5.53 -3.13 -9.77
CA ASP A 93 5.12 -2.87 -8.38
C ASP A 93 5.96 -1.74 -7.75
N LEU A 94 7.27 -1.74 -7.99
CA LEU A 94 8.21 -0.78 -7.41
C LEU A 94 8.01 0.64 -7.97
N PRO A 95 7.88 0.86 -9.30
CA PRO A 95 7.50 2.17 -9.83
C PRO A 95 6.14 2.68 -9.37
N VAL A 96 5.13 1.80 -9.24
CA VAL A 96 3.80 2.18 -8.73
C VAL A 96 3.89 2.60 -7.26
N MET A 97 4.61 1.85 -6.44
CA MET A 97 4.86 2.17 -5.03
C MET A 97 5.56 3.54 -4.90
N LEU A 98 6.61 3.79 -5.69
CA LEU A 98 7.30 5.09 -5.72
C LEU A 98 6.38 6.23 -6.18
N GLY A 99 5.53 5.99 -7.18
CA GLY A 99 4.56 6.97 -7.65
C GLY A 99 3.53 7.36 -6.59
N VAL A 100 2.98 6.37 -5.87
CA VAL A 100 2.03 6.60 -4.76
C VAL A 100 2.73 7.29 -3.59
N ALA A 101 3.97 6.91 -3.27
CA ALA A 101 4.77 7.57 -2.25
C ALA A 101 5.01 9.05 -2.61
N ALA A 102 5.38 9.35 -3.86
CA ALA A 102 5.52 10.72 -4.33
C ALA A 102 4.20 11.50 -4.26
N LEU A 103 3.08 10.89 -4.64
CA LEU A 103 1.74 11.49 -4.53
C LEU A 103 1.34 11.82 -3.09
N SER A 104 1.91 11.13 -2.10
CA SER A 104 1.70 11.44 -0.69
C SER A 104 2.54 12.62 -0.18
N LEU A 105 3.60 13.04 -0.89
CA LEU A 105 4.46 14.17 -0.46
C LEU A 105 3.71 15.51 -0.27
N PRO A 106 2.79 15.92 -1.16
CA PRO A 106 1.98 17.13 -0.95
C PRO A 106 1.17 17.13 0.36
N VAL A 107 0.84 15.97 0.92
CA VAL A 107 0.11 15.84 2.19
C VAL A 107 0.94 16.36 3.37
N PHE A 108 2.26 16.28 3.30
CA PHE A 108 3.13 16.85 4.33
C PHE A 108 3.12 18.39 4.30
N TYR A 109 3.05 18.98 3.11
CA TYR A 109 2.98 20.42 2.93
C TYR A 109 1.60 21.01 3.27
N SER A 110 0.53 20.21 3.23
CA SER A 110 -0.83 20.62 3.61
C SER A 110 -1.10 20.54 5.12
N GLY A 111 -0.09 20.22 5.94
CA GLY A 111 -0.20 20.08 7.38
C GLY A 111 -0.84 18.76 7.83
N TYR A 112 -0.46 17.65 7.19
CA TYR A 112 -0.99 16.30 7.48
C TYR A 112 -2.51 16.19 7.31
N ARG A 113 -3.07 16.94 6.37
CA ARG A 113 -4.50 16.96 6.08
C ARG A 113 -4.78 16.34 4.72
N ILE A 114 -5.57 15.26 4.74
CA ILE A 114 -6.12 14.63 3.54
C ILE A 114 -7.61 15.00 3.45
N THR A 115 -8.01 15.61 2.35
CA THR A 115 -9.41 15.91 2.04
C THR A 115 -10.15 14.66 1.56
N ARG A 116 -11.49 14.66 1.65
CA ARG A 116 -12.31 13.52 1.17
C ARG A 116 -12.07 13.20 -0.31
N ALA A 117 -11.79 14.20 -1.14
CA ALA A 117 -11.48 14.01 -2.55
C ALA A 117 -10.12 13.32 -2.75
N GLU A 118 -9.08 13.75 -2.03
CA GLU A 118 -7.76 13.10 -2.05
C GLU A 118 -7.84 11.66 -1.55
N GLY A 119 -8.58 11.42 -0.45
CA GLY A 119 -8.83 10.08 0.07
C GLY A 119 -9.55 9.17 -0.93
N LEU A 120 -10.53 9.70 -1.67
CA LEU A 120 -11.22 8.94 -2.72
C LEU A 120 -10.27 8.56 -3.85
N VAL A 121 -9.37 9.47 -4.26
CA VAL A 121 -8.34 9.17 -5.27
C VAL A 121 -7.43 8.04 -4.79
N PHE A 122 -6.91 8.11 -3.57
CA PHE A 122 -6.08 7.02 -3.00
C PHE A 122 -6.84 5.69 -2.92
N LEU A 123 -8.13 5.71 -2.55
CA LEU A 123 -8.95 4.51 -2.50
C LEU A 123 -9.16 3.91 -3.90
N CYS A 124 -9.46 4.73 -4.90
CA CYS A 124 -9.60 4.26 -6.29
C CYS A 124 -8.29 3.68 -6.82
N LEU A 125 -7.14 4.30 -6.52
CA LEU A 125 -5.83 3.77 -6.88
C LEU A 125 -5.56 2.42 -6.21
N TYR A 126 -5.87 2.29 -4.93
CA TYR A 126 -5.74 1.04 -4.18
C TYR A 126 -6.60 -0.08 -4.78
N LEU A 127 -7.88 0.20 -5.09
CA LEU A 127 -8.78 -0.79 -5.70
C LEU A 127 -8.31 -1.20 -7.10
N ALA A 128 -7.82 -0.25 -7.91
CA ALA A 128 -7.28 -0.54 -9.24
C ALA A 128 -6.05 -1.46 -9.16
N TYR A 129 -5.12 -1.16 -8.24
CA TYR A 129 -3.94 -1.99 -8.00
C TYR A 129 -4.30 -3.38 -7.46
N GLY A 130 -5.18 -3.46 -6.46
CA GLY A 130 -5.64 -4.73 -5.90
C GLY A 130 -6.32 -5.62 -6.94
N LEU A 131 -7.15 -5.03 -7.83
CA LEU A 131 -7.78 -5.77 -8.92
C LEU A 131 -6.74 -6.31 -9.92
N HIS A 132 -5.70 -5.55 -10.22
CA HIS A 132 -4.62 -5.99 -11.10
C HIS A 132 -3.85 -7.17 -10.50
N VAL A 133 -3.44 -7.07 -9.24
CA VAL A 133 -2.73 -8.15 -8.52
C VAL A 133 -3.60 -9.41 -8.45
N ALA A 134 -4.90 -9.26 -8.15
CA ALA A 134 -5.84 -10.38 -8.15
C ALA A 134 -5.98 -11.04 -9.53
N ALA A 135 -6.14 -10.24 -10.59
CA ALA A 135 -6.25 -10.73 -11.96
C ALA A 135 -4.98 -11.44 -12.45
N PHE A 136 -3.81 -10.92 -12.07
CA PHE A 136 -2.50 -11.54 -12.35
C PHE A 136 -2.37 -12.89 -11.62
N THR A 137 -2.77 -12.95 -10.35
CA THR A 137 -2.67 -14.16 -9.52
C THR A 137 -3.64 -15.26 -9.96
N MET A 138 -4.83 -14.89 -10.46
CA MET A 138 -5.83 -15.83 -10.98
C MET A 138 -5.56 -16.31 -12.41
N GLY A 139 -4.47 -15.89 -13.05
CA GLY A 139 -4.10 -16.31 -14.41
C GLY A 139 -5.11 -15.91 -15.49
N MET A 140 -5.95 -14.91 -15.23
CA MET A 140 -6.97 -14.47 -16.18
C MET A 140 -6.33 -13.72 -17.36
N PRO A 141 -6.79 -13.92 -18.62
CA PRO A 141 -6.28 -13.23 -19.80
C PRO A 141 -6.49 -11.69 -19.78
N LEU A 142 -7.17 -11.17 -18.75
CA LEU A 142 -7.32 -9.74 -18.47
C LEU A 142 -6.06 -9.09 -17.89
N ALA A 143 -5.11 -9.87 -17.32
CA ALA A 143 -3.92 -9.35 -16.65
C ALA A 143 -3.09 -8.43 -17.55
N GLY A 144 -2.82 -8.85 -18.79
CA GLY A 144 -2.05 -8.05 -19.76
C GLY A 144 -2.82 -6.86 -20.37
N ARG A 145 -4.16 -6.80 -20.25
CA ARG A 145 -4.93 -5.58 -20.58
C ARG A 145 -4.93 -4.59 -19.42
N LEU A 146 -5.05 -5.09 -18.19
CA LEU A 146 -5.00 -4.27 -16.97
C LEU A 146 -3.62 -3.65 -16.75
N GLU A 147 -2.53 -4.40 -16.98
CA GLU A 147 -1.16 -3.88 -16.91
C GLU A 147 -0.96 -2.67 -17.83
N ARG A 148 -1.45 -2.79 -19.07
CA ARG A 148 -1.40 -1.72 -20.08
C ARG A 148 -2.27 -0.52 -19.70
N LEU A 149 -3.46 -0.77 -19.15
CA LEU A 149 -4.35 0.28 -18.65
C LEU A 149 -3.77 0.99 -17.43
N MET A 150 -3.11 0.28 -16.52
CA MET A 150 -2.46 0.91 -15.36
C MET A 150 -1.23 1.72 -15.76
N LEU A 151 -0.37 1.21 -16.65
CA LEU A 151 0.78 1.97 -17.15
C LEU A 151 0.37 3.20 -17.97
N PHE A 152 -0.65 3.10 -18.83
CA PHE A 152 -1.04 4.20 -19.74
C PHE A 152 -2.11 5.15 -19.20
N TYR A 153 -2.89 4.78 -18.18
CA TYR A 153 -3.90 5.67 -17.59
C TYR A 153 -3.59 6.00 -16.13
N VAL A 154 -3.25 5.02 -15.30
CA VAL A 154 -3.05 5.27 -13.87
C VAL A 154 -1.80 6.11 -13.62
N LEU A 155 -0.68 5.81 -14.27
CA LEU A 155 0.57 6.55 -14.14
C LEU A 155 0.48 8.03 -14.61
N PRO A 156 -0.07 8.35 -15.80
CA PRO A 156 -0.25 9.75 -16.20
C PRO A 156 -1.36 10.47 -15.44
N VAL A 157 -2.39 9.78 -14.94
CA VAL A 157 -3.37 10.37 -14.01
C VAL A 157 -2.71 10.66 -12.66
N LEU A 158 -1.87 9.76 -12.14
CA LEU A 158 -1.05 10.00 -10.94
C LEU A 158 -0.13 11.20 -11.14
N ALA A 159 0.53 11.30 -12.30
CA ALA A 159 1.38 12.43 -12.65
C ALA A 159 0.58 13.74 -12.78
N MET A 160 -0.60 13.72 -13.41
CA MET A 160 -1.49 14.89 -13.50
C MET A 160 -2.03 15.31 -12.14
N VAL A 161 -2.42 14.36 -11.28
CA VAL A 161 -2.88 14.64 -9.91
C VAL A 161 -1.72 15.18 -9.08
N LEU A 162 -0.51 14.62 -9.20
CA LEU A 162 0.71 15.15 -8.59
C LEU A 162 0.96 16.59 -9.03
N LEU A 163 0.96 16.87 -10.34
CA LEU A 163 1.14 18.22 -10.87
C LEU A 163 0.06 19.18 -10.35
N TYR A 164 -1.19 18.73 -10.30
CA TYR A 164 -2.30 19.53 -9.79
C TYR A 164 -2.20 19.80 -8.28
N THR A 165 -1.90 18.80 -7.46
CA THR A 165 -1.78 18.95 -6.00
C THR A 165 -0.55 19.76 -5.62
N THR A 166 0.57 19.57 -6.32
CA THR A 166 1.79 20.36 -6.12
C THR A 166 1.58 21.80 -6.53
N ALA A 167 0.92 22.07 -7.67
CA ALA A 167 0.58 23.43 -8.12
C ALA A 167 -0.42 24.13 -7.18
N ARG A 168 -1.39 23.38 -6.64
CA ARG A 168 -2.38 23.91 -5.68
C ARG A 168 -1.75 24.16 -4.30
N ALA A 169 -0.82 23.31 -3.85
CA ALA A 169 -0.07 23.51 -2.62
C ALA A 169 0.83 24.75 -2.73
N TRP A 170 1.50 24.95 -3.86
CA TRP A 170 2.32 26.13 -4.13
C TRP A 170 1.48 27.43 -4.15
N ARG A 171 0.32 27.45 -4.81
CA ARG A 171 -0.60 28.61 -4.83
C ARG A 171 -1.28 28.93 -3.50
N ARG A 172 -1.14 28.09 -2.46
CA ARG A 172 -1.65 28.41 -1.11
C ARG A 172 -0.59 29.10 -0.24
N GLN A 173 0.67 29.14 -0.68
CA GLN A 173 1.79 29.74 0.04
C GLN A 173 2.28 31.06 -0.59
N HIS A 174 1.83 31.41 -1.79
CA HIS A 174 2.04 32.69 -2.48
C HIS A 174 0.70 33.22 -2.99
#